data_AF-A0A1V5M0P4-F1
#
_entry.id   AF-A0A1V5M0P4-F1
#
_cell.length_a   1.000
_cell.length_b   1.000
_cell.length_c   1.000
_cell.angle_alpha   90.00
_cell.angle_beta   90.00
_cell.angle_gamma   90.00
#
_symmetry.space_group_name_H-M   'P 1'
#
loop_
_entity.id
_entity.type
_entity.pdbx_description
1 polymer ?
#
loop_
_entity_poly.entity_id
_entity_poly.type
_entity_poly.pdbx_seq_one_letter_code
_entity_poly.pdbx_strand_id
1 'polypeptide(L)'
;MVISTDAQLENLQGGGRTKPTLLINQYNYKSTRTLAQAGVDGAKIDQAYGGFIIKVADVTEYPTFTAFKASFDGMKLEHRWDAAAKAVKVDCAIGKDTISIGFKPGYQVYPWQAVPTTECFTHRSVNAQWPYLPEGMDRDSSLTQQATNGRLEKNGATLTCTTGRMAYLQTEPTTGTYAGFNPLPDPTLWALDVPGGVRVRADGRVGLLRCIVRPKEGKVWVNYGVKDEQNTSDMATALLVFGLKDAPTVELNGAALNNPAAVTVNGETAYRIPLIAKPASGKALAERVLRAGTTLAALHRPESRPQYVRDWYVAGSFPRRDEPWKNKLTDFGPEKGFDQNATYAGFDRVDGKEVEKPVRWTRILKPGQPALGDGPVLMERLMQPNKGAVAYAYTKITSDRKRAVTLYTGGDQGMVIWLNGEKIFSKYVFRAGAPDQDSVTMTLKKGENTLLLRTQCAWEGWSFYCRVADEYGLPITEGLTFGFGE
;
A
#
# COMPACT_ATOMS: atom_id res chain seq x y z
N MET A 1 31.33 21.81 12.64
CA MET A 1 30.52 21.99 11.41
C MET A 1 31.34 22.79 10.40
N VAL A 2 31.25 22.48 9.11
CA VAL A 2 31.83 23.30 8.03
C VAL A 2 30.72 23.62 7.05
N ILE A 3 30.49 24.90 6.80
CA ILE A 3 29.50 25.38 5.81
C ILE A 3 30.28 25.88 4.60
N SER A 4 29.89 25.48 3.39
CA SER A 4 30.56 25.91 2.16
C SER A 4 29.59 25.99 0.98
N THR A 5 29.92 26.83 0.01
CA THR A 5 29.28 26.92 -1.32
C THR A 5 30.09 26.21 -2.40
N ASP A 6 31.24 25.63 -2.02
CA ASP A 6 32.20 24.95 -2.90
C ASP A 6 31.85 23.47 -3.07
N ALA A 7 30.59 23.18 -3.38
CA ALA A 7 30.18 21.84 -3.76
C ALA A 7 30.58 21.52 -5.20
N GLN A 8 30.79 20.24 -5.52
CA GLN A 8 31.05 19.80 -6.89
C GLN A 8 29.74 19.47 -7.62
N LEU A 9 29.79 19.51 -8.95
CA LEU A 9 28.69 19.06 -9.81
C LEU A 9 28.64 17.53 -9.81
N GLU A 10 27.56 16.97 -9.29
CA GLU A 10 27.31 15.53 -9.21
C GLU A 10 26.30 15.10 -10.27
N ASN A 11 26.50 13.90 -10.82
CA ASN A 11 25.54 13.29 -11.74
C ASN A 11 24.32 12.78 -10.98
N LEU A 12 23.12 13.13 -11.43
CA LEU A 12 21.87 12.60 -10.89
C LEU A 12 21.55 11.22 -11.47
N GLN A 13 20.91 10.37 -10.67
CA GLN A 13 20.52 9.02 -11.08
C GLN A 13 19.55 9.00 -12.29
N GLY A 14 18.78 10.08 -12.49
CA GLY A 14 17.88 10.28 -13.64
C GLY A 14 18.50 10.99 -14.85
N GLY A 15 19.81 11.25 -14.86
CA GLY A 15 20.49 12.09 -15.84
C GLY A 15 20.51 13.57 -15.47
N GLY A 16 21.50 14.31 -15.98
CA GLY A 16 21.77 15.71 -15.61
C GLY A 16 22.79 15.83 -14.47
N ARG A 17 23.20 17.07 -14.19
CA ARG A 17 24.17 17.41 -13.15
C ARG A 17 23.57 18.43 -12.19
N THR A 18 23.74 18.22 -10.89
CA THR A 18 23.36 19.19 -9.86
C THR A 18 24.56 19.55 -9.00
N LYS A 19 24.57 20.75 -8.44
CA LYS A 19 25.54 21.16 -7.42
C LYS A 19 24.76 21.67 -6.22
N PRO A 20 25.02 21.18 -5.00
CA PRO A 20 24.45 21.76 -3.78
C PRO A 20 24.76 23.26 -3.68
N THR A 21 23.72 24.09 -3.52
CA THR A 21 23.87 25.53 -3.28
C THR A 21 24.49 25.80 -1.90
N LEU A 22 24.26 24.91 -0.95
CA LEU A 22 24.78 24.95 0.41
C LEU A 22 25.19 23.54 0.83
N LEU A 23 26.45 23.36 1.24
CA LEU A 23 26.94 22.12 1.82
C LEU A 23 27.22 22.33 3.30
N ILE A 24 26.60 21.51 4.15
CA ILE A 24 26.79 21.51 5.60
C ILE A 24 27.42 20.18 6.01
N ASN A 25 28.71 20.21 6.35
CA ASN A 25 29.40 19.04 6.88
C ASN A 25 29.35 19.06 8.41
N GLN A 26 28.61 18.11 8.98
CA GLN A 26 28.56 17.88 10.42
C GLN A 26 29.50 16.74 10.80
N TYR A 27 30.36 16.99 11.78
CA TYR A 27 31.28 16.01 12.32
C TYR A 27 31.01 15.88 13.82
N ASN A 28 30.62 14.70 14.28
CA ASN A 28 30.47 14.42 15.72
C ASN A 28 31.85 14.29 16.39
N TYR A 29 32.84 13.80 15.64
CA TYR A 29 34.25 13.81 16.03
C TYR A 29 35.10 14.42 14.90
N LYS A 30 35.75 15.56 15.16
CA LYS A 30 36.68 16.21 14.21
C LYS A 30 37.97 16.54 14.94
N SER A 31 39.09 16.08 14.39
CA SER A 31 40.43 16.35 14.91
C SER A 31 41.39 16.62 13.75
N THR A 32 42.44 17.41 13.99
CA THR A 32 43.58 17.55 13.07
C THR A 32 44.59 16.40 13.19
N ARG A 33 44.41 15.52 14.18
CA ARG A 33 45.22 14.31 14.40
C ARG A 33 44.41 13.07 14.05
N THR A 34 45.07 12.07 13.47
CA THR A 34 44.48 10.76 13.21
C THR A 34 43.96 10.12 14.49
N LEU A 35 42.77 9.53 14.45
CA LEU A 35 42.22 8.77 15.58
C LEU A 35 43.11 7.53 15.83
N ALA A 36 43.74 7.46 17.01
CA ALA A 36 44.47 6.27 17.41
C ALA A 36 43.48 5.12 17.64
N GLN A 37 43.74 3.94 17.06
CA GLN A 37 42.85 2.78 17.23
C GLN A 37 42.82 2.26 18.67
N ALA A 38 43.93 2.41 19.41
CA ALA A 38 44.00 2.01 20.80
C ALA A 38 43.07 2.88 21.67
N GLY A 39 42.16 2.24 22.40
CA GLY A 39 41.21 2.92 23.31
C GLY A 39 39.96 3.49 22.64
N VAL A 40 39.71 3.16 21.37
CA VAL A 40 38.44 3.50 20.71
C VAL A 40 37.30 2.69 21.33
N ASP A 41 36.30 3.40 21.84
CA ASP A 41 35.07 2.83 22.35
C ASP A 41 33.99 2.87 21.25
N GLY A 42 33.75 1.71 20.62
CA GLY A 42 32.77 1.58 19.55
C GLY A 42 31.36 1.99 19.99
N ALA A 43 30.98 1.73 21.24
CA ALA A 43 29.67 2.12 21.75
C ALA A 43 29.52 3.65 21.86
N LYS A 44 30.59 4.37 22.25
CA LYS A 44 30.59 5.84 22.24
C LYS A 44 30.57 6.44 20.84
N ILE A 45 31.16 5.75 19.86
CA ILE A 45 31.10 6.18 18.46
C ILE A 45 29.68 5.99 17.92
N ASP A 46 29.10 4.80 18.12
CA ASP A 46 27.75 4.45 17.67
C ASP A 46 26.67 5.32 18.32
N GLN A 47 26.93 5.84 19.52
CA GLN A 47 26.02 6.72 20.24
C GLN A 47 26.31 8.21 20.01
N ALA A 48 27.33 8.57 19.24
CA ALA A 48 27.66 9.97 19.01
C ALA A 48 26.60 10.66 18.15
N TYR A 49 26.15 11.84 18.58
CA TYR A 49 25.10 12.58 17.91
C TYR A 49 25.43 14.06 17.80
N GLY A 50 24.74 14.72 16.88
CA GLY A 50 24.76 16.16 16.67
C GLY A 50 23.68 16.53 15.64
N GLY A 51 23.46 17.83 15.46
CA GLY A 51 22.49 18.31 14.49
C GLY A 51 22.60 19.80 14.26
N PHE A 52 21.77 20.31 13.36
CA PHE A 52 21.53 21.73 13.16
C PHE A 52 20.04 21.96 12.92
N ILE A 53 19.58 23.19 13.14
CA ILE A 53 18.21 23.63 12.88
C ILE A 53 18.27 24.66 11.76
N ILE A 54 17.42 24.48 10.75
CA ILE A 54 17.25 25.43 9.65
C ILE A 54 15.89 26.10 9.81
N LYS A 55 15.89 27.43 9.90
CA LYS A 55 14.68 28.24 9.74
C LYS A 55 14.66 28.82 8.33
N VAL A 56 13.54 28.66 7.65
CA VAL A 56 13.27 29.25 6.34
C VAL A 56 12.04 30.14 6.50
N ALA A 57 12.05 31.31 5.88
CA ALA A 57 10.92 32.23 5.84
C ALA A 57 10.99 33.08 4.58
N ASP A 58 9.89 33.73 4.22
CA ASP A 58 9.85 34.68 3.11
C ASP A 58 9.52 36.12 3.56
N VAL A 59 9.45 37.03 2.58
CA VAL A 59 9.22 38.47 2.82
C VAL A 59 7.82 38.78 3.36
N THR A 60 6.87 37.85 3.25
CA THR A 60 5.53 38.00 3.81
C THR A 60 5.53 37.74 5.32
N GLU A 61 6.44 36.89 5.80
CA GLU A 61 6.66 36.66 7.23
C GLU A 61 7.58 37.71 7.85
N TYR A 62 8.68 38.04 7.17
CA TYR A 62 9.68 39.00 7.64
C TYR A 62 10.05 39.99 6.52
N PRO A 63 9.59 41.26 6.60
CA PRO A 63 9.85 42.24 5.54
C PRO A 63 11.33 42.57 5.31
N THR A 64 12.21 42.24 6.26
CA THR A 64 13.65 42.48 6.16
C THR A 64 14.46 41.33 6.73
N PHE A 65 15.69 41.14 6.24
CA PHE A 65 16.61 40.17 6.81
C PHE A 65 16.96 40.45 8.28
N THR A 66 16.99 41.73 8.68
CA THR A 66 17.18 42.12 10.09
C THR A 66 16.04 41.61 10.97
N ALA A 67 14.79 41.74 10.52
CA ALA A 67 13.63 41.20 11.24
C ALA A 67 13.66 39.66 11.30
N PHE A 68 14.04 39.00 10.20
CA PHE A 68 14.25 37.55 10.18
C PHE A 68 15.35 37.13 11.16
N LYS A 69 16.48 37.84 11.21
CA LYS A 69 17.57 37.55 12.15
C LYS A 69 17.14 37.74 13.60
N ALA A 70 16.44 38.84 13.91
CA ALA A 70 15.91 39.12 15.25
C ALA A 70 14.90 38.05 15.70
N SER A 71 14.25 37.35 14.77
CA SER A 71 13.32 36.26 15.09
C SER A 71 13.97 35.02 15.72
N PHE A 72 15.31 34.95 15.74
CA PHE A 72 16.05 33.93 16.48
C PHE A 72 16.31 34.34 17.94
N ASP A 73 16.08 35.61 18.31
CA ASP A 73 16.27 36.07 19.67
C ASP A 73 15.32 35.32 20.62
N GLY A 74 15.88 34.72 21.67
CA GLY A 74 15.12 33.89 22.60
C GLY A 74 14.88 32.45 22.13
N MET A 75 15.48 32.00 21.02
CA MET A 75 15.51 30.59 20.65
C MET A 75 16.08 29.75 21.80
N LYS A 76 15.36 28.71 22.20
CA LYS A 76 15.79 27.74 23.22
C LYS A 76 16.00 26.39 22.54
N LEU A 77 17.21 25.86 22.62
CA LEU A 77 17.54 24.51 22.16
C LEU A 77 18.00 23.70 23.37
N GLU A 78 17.25 22.66 23.68
CA GLU A 78 17.56 21.73 24.76
C GLU A 78 17.74 20.32 24.18
N HIS A 79 18.68 19.59 24.75
CA HIS A 79 18.90 18.19 24.42
C HIS A 79 19.24 17.38 25.67
N ARG A 80 18.83 16.12 25.69
CA ARG A 80 19.12 15.19 26.80
C ARG A 80 19.28 13.76 26.31
N TRP A 81 20.22 13.05 26.90
CA TRP A 81 20.38 11.61 26.72
C TRP A 81 19.44 10.85 27.68
N ASP A 82 18.63 9.94 27.13
CA ASP A 82 17.81 9.00 27.86
C ASP A 82 18.48 7.62 27.81
N ALA A 83 19.19 7.27 28.88
CA ALA A 83 19.96 6.03 28.96
C ALA A 83 19.09 4.77 28.89
N ALA A 84 17.87 4.83 29.44
CA ALA A 84 16.95 3.70 29.43
C ALA A 84 16.39 3.44 28.02
N ALA A 85 16.01 4.50 27.32
CA ALA A 85 15.53 4.42 25.94
C ALA A 85 16.65 4.29 24.90
N LYS A 86 17.92 4.50 25.31
CA LYS A 86 19.08 4.66 24.43
C LYS A 86 18.83 5.68 23.32
N ALA A 87 18.23 6.81 23.70
CA ALA A 87 17.73 7.82 22.77
C ALA A 87 18.16 9.23 23.20
N VAL A 88 18.33 10.10 22.22
CA VAL A 88 18.51 11.54 22.42
C VAL A 88 17.14 12.18 22.27
N LYS A 89 16.77 13.07 23.19
CA LYS A 89 15.60 13.95 23.08
C LYS A 89 16.10 15.35 22.83
N VAL A 90 15.53 16.03 21.85
CA VAL A 90 15.87 17.40 21.46
C VAL A 90 14.57 18.20 21.37
N ASP A 91 14.54 19.33 22.06
CA ASP A 91 13.43 20.26 22.09
C ASP A 91 13.94 21.63 21.65
N CYS A 92 13.31 22.24 20.65
CA CYS A 92 13.62 23.57 20.18
C CYS A 92 12.38 24.45 20.22
N ALA A 93 12.48 25.63 20.82
CA ALA A 93 11.46 26.66 20.79
C ALA A 93 12.00 27.92 20.12
N ILE A 94 11.25 28.48 19.16
CA ILE A 94 11.56 29.75 18.49
C ILE A 94 10.26 30.56 18.45
N GLY A 95 10.17 31.63 19.23
CA GLY A 95 8.92 32.38 19.40
C GLY A 95 7.81 31.48 19.96
N LYS A 96 6.71 31.34 19.24
CA LYS A 96 5.58 30.47 19.61
C LYS A 96 5.73 29.02 19.12
N ASP A 97 6.67 28.79 18.21
CA ASP A 97 6.81 27.52 17.53
C ASP A 97 7.77 26.60 18.28
N THR A 98 7.43 25.31 18.33
CA THR A 98 8.19 24.27 19.00
C THR A 98 8.43 23.10 18.07
N ILE A 99 9.62 22.51 18.12
CA ILE A 99 9.99 21.27 17.46
C ILE A 99 10.51 20.33 18.54
N SER A 100 9.95 19.14 18.63
CA SER A 100 10.39 18.10 19.56
C SER A 100 10.70 16.82 18.80
N ILE A 101 11.87 16.25 19.04
CA ILE A 101 12.32 15.02 18.38
C ILE A 101 13.07 14.14 19.38
N GLY A 102 12.76 12.85 19.35
CA GLY A 102 13.56 11.83 20.00
C GLY A 102 14.04 10.82 18.98
N PHE A 103 15.32 10.46 19.02
CA PHE A 103 15.91 9.49 18.09
C PHE A 103 16.99 8.63 18.76
N LYS A 104 17.22 7.43 18.23
CA LYS A 104 18.23 6.48 18.70
C LYS A 104 19.49 6.60 17.82
N PRO A 105 20.60 7.17 18.32
CA PRO A 105 21.81 7.35 17.51
C PRO A 105 22.43 6.01 17.06
N GLY A 106 22.27 4.95 17.85
CA GLY A 106 22.71 3.59 17.48
C GLY A 106 21.77 2.85 16.52
N TYR A 107 20.77 3.53 15.92
CA TYR A 107 19.95 2.93 14.88
C TYR A 107 20.80 2.64 13.64
N GLN A 108 20.80 1.38 13.19
CA GLN A 108 21.54 0.93 12.02
C GLN A 108 20.60 0.22 11.05
N VAL A 109 20.72 0.55 9.77
CA VAL A 109 20.01 -0.14 8.68
C VAL A 109 21.00 -1.08 8.02
N TYR A 110 20.75 -2.38 8.13
CA TYR A 110 21.52 -3.39 7.42
C TYR A 110 20.73 -3.88 6.20
N PRO A 111 21.36 -4.09 5.03
CA PRO A 111 20.67 -4.57 3.82
C PRO A 111 19.86 -5.86 3.99
N TRP A 112 20.19 -6.67 5.01
CA TRP A 112 19.52 -7.94 5.33
C TRP A 112 18.49 -7.85 6.47
N GLN A 113 18.39 -6.72 7.16
CA GLN A 113 17.41 -6.48 8.22
C GLN A 113 16.54 -5.28 7.84
N ALA A 114 15.29 -5.56 7.46
CA ALA A 114 14.29 -4.52 7.24
C ALA A 114 13.83 -3.94 8.59
N VAL A 115 14.66 -3.11 9.22
CA VAL A 115 14.28 -2.33 10.40
C VAL A 115 13.67 -1.01 9.91
N PRO A 116 12.36 -0.75 10.11
CA PRO A 116 11.73 0.47 9.64
C PRO A 116 12.40 1.71 10.20
N THR A 117 12.46 2.79 9.42
CA THR A 117 12.98 4.09 9.89
C THR A 117 12.15 4.69 11.01
N THR A 118 10.92 4.21 11.22
CA THR A 118 10.10 4.54 12.39
C THR A 118 10.71 4.05 13.71
N GLU A 119 11.59 3.05 13.69
CA GLU A 119 12.31 2.61 14.90
C GLU A 119 13.48 3.51 15.29
N CYS A 120 13.98 4.33 14.34
CA CYS A 120 14.99 5.34 14.61
C CYS A 120 14.44 6.43 15.54
N PHE A 121 13.19 6.85 15.31
CA PHE A 121 12.58 7.96 16.03
C PHE A 121 11.68 7.47 17.16
N THR A 122 11.93 7.91 18.39
CA THR A 122 11.03 7.64 19.52
C THR A 122 9.80 8.55 19.54
N HIS A 123 9.92 9.78 19.02
CA HIS A 123 8.82 10.73 18.83
C HIS A 123 9.27 11.86 17.91
N ARG A 124 8.32 12.52 17.25
CA ARG A 124 8.53 13.72 16.44
C ARG A 124 7.28 14.59 16.50
N SER A 125 7.42 15.88 16.76
CA SER A 125 6.31 16.82 16.71
C SER A 125 6.75 18.24 16.37
N VAL A 126 5.82 18.99 15.76
CA VAL A 126 5.90 20.45 15.60
C VAL A 126 4.66 21.01 16.28
N ASN A 127 4.82 21.91 17.26
CA ASN A 127 3.71 22.46 18.03
C ASN A 127 2.83 21.37 18.68
N ALA A 128 3.47 20.32 19.20
CA ALA A 128 2.83 19.12 19.73
C ALA A 128 1.95 18.34 18.74
N GLN A 129 2.05 18.62 17.44
CA GLN A 129 1.34 17.93 16.37
C GLN A 129 2.27 17.05 15.54
N TRP A 130 1.71 16.02 14.90
CA TRP A 130 2.44 15.17 13.95
C TRP A 130 2.97 16.02 12.78
N PRO A 131 4.28 15.99 12.48
CA PRO A 131 4.89 16.96 11.57
C PRO A 131 4.90 16.52 10.11
N TYR A 132 4.34 15.36 9.79
CA TYR A 132 4.28 14.83 8.42
C TYR A 132 2.83 14.71 7.96
N LEU A 133 2.66 14.28 6.72
CA LEU A 133 1.34 13.94 6.20
C LEU A 133 0.68 12.86 7.07
N PRO A 134 -0.67 12.85 7.14
CA PRO A 134 -1.41 11.77 7.78
C PRO A 134 -1.01 10.39 7.22
N GLU A 135 -1.19 9.35 8.02
CA GLU A 135 -0.92 7.98 7.56
C GLU A 135 -1.64 7.67 6.24
N GLY A 136 -0.91 7.07 5.31
CA GLY A 136 -1.38 6.70 3.96
C GLY A 136 -1.55 7.87 2.98
N MET A 137 -1.21 9.11 3.36
CA MET A 137 -1.10 10.26 2.45
C MET A 137 0.36 10.46 2.03
N ASP A 138 0.62 10.34 0.72
CA ASP A 138 1.98 10.44 0.14
C ASP A 138 2.29 11.87 -0.30
N ARG A 139 1.27 12.62 -0.72
CA ARG A 139 1.41 14.00 -1.18
C ARG A 139 0.17 14.79 -0.85
N ASP A 140 0.35 15.98 -0.27
CA ASP A 140 -0.67 17.00 -0.17
C ASP A 140 -0.08 18.37 -0.50
N SER A 141 -0.59 19.02 -1.54
CA SER A 141 -0.19 20.36 -1.96
C SER A 141 -1.43 21.23 -2.19
N SER A 142 -1.22 22.49 -2.56
CA SER A 142 -2.30 23.41 -2.91
C SER A 142 -3.14 22.93 -4.10
N LEU A 143 -2.57 22.11 -4.99
CA LEU A 143 -3.22 21.69 -6.24
C LEU A 143 -3.50 20.19 -6.33
N THR A 144 -2.81 19.37 -5.53
CA THR A 144 -2.85 17.91 -5.71
C THR A 144 -2.83 17.15 -4.40
N GLN A 145 -3.49 15.99 -4.37
CA GLN A 145 -3.35 14.98 -3.33
C GLN A 145 -3.04 13.61 -3.94
N GLN A 146 -2.21 12.82 -3.26
CA GLN A 146 -1.91 11.42 -3.58
C GLN A 146 -1.93 10.61 -2.29
N ALA A 147 -2.71 9.53 -2.25
CA ALA A 147 -2.86 8.70 -1.05
C ALA A 147 -3.38 7.31 -1.38
N THR A 148 -3.30 6.41 -0.40
CA THR A 148 -3.96 5.10 -0.41
C THR A 148 -5.21 5.05 0.49
N ASN A 149 -5.66 6.19 1.01
CA ASN A 149 -6.73 6.25 2.03
C ASN A 149 -8.14 6.04 1.45
N GLY A 150 -8.27 5.86 0.14
CA GLY A 150 -9.55 5.63 -0.53
C GLY A 150 -10.36 6.90 -0.82
N ARG A 151 -10.02 8.05 -0.23
CA ARG A 151 -10.72 9.32 -0.48
C ARG A 151 -9.75 10.51 -0.45
N LEU A 152 -9.78 11.32 -1.50
CA LEU A 152 -9.00 12.55 -1.65
C LEU A 152 -9.95 13.73 -1.88
N GLU A 153 -9.64 14.87 -1.26
CA GLU A 153 -10.45 16.09 -1.37
C GLU A 153 -9.53 17.30 -1.59
N LYS A 154 -9.70 17.96 -2.74
CA LYS A 154 -8.90 19.14 -3.10
C LYS A 154 -9.70 20.12 -3.93
N ASN A 155 -9.70 21.39 -3.53
CA ASN A 155 -10.33 22.49 -4.26
C ASN A 155 -11.78 22.20 -4.71
N GLY A 156 -12.57 21.60 -3.83
CA GLY A 156 -13.98 21.25 -4.06
C GLY A 156 -14.21 20.00 -4.92
N ALA A 157 -13.15 19.33 -5.39
CA ALA A 157 -13.24 18.01 -6.01
C ALA A 157 -12.97 16.90 -5.00
N THR A 158 -13.63 15.76 -5.20
CA THR A 158 -13.47 14.55 -4.41
C THR A 158 -13.19 13.38 -5.34
N LEU A 159 -12.06 12.71 -5.12
CA LEU A 159 -11.77 11.42 -5.73
C LEU A 159 -11.96 10.31 -4.70
N THR A 160 -12.79 9.32 -5.01
CA THR A 160 -13.12 8.19 -4.14
C THR A 160 -12.72 6.89 -4.85
N CYS A 161 -11.97 6.03 -4.19
CA CYS A 161 -11.58 4.71 -4.69
C CYS A 161 -11.59 3.63 -3.61
N THR A 162 -11.31 2.37 -3.98
CA THR A 162 -11.09 1.31 -3.00
C THR A 162 -9.95 1.68 -2.03
N THR A 163 -10.21 1.61 -0.72
CA THR A 163 -9.20 1.84 0.33
C THR A 163 -8.00 0.91 0.16
N GLY A 164 -6.79 1.43 0.35
CA GLY A 164 -5.53 0.73 0.12
C GLY A 164 -5.04 0.79 -1.33
N ARG A 165 -5.85 1.26 -2.29
CA ARG A 165 -5.42 1.51 -3.67
C ARG A 165 -4.90 2.94 -3.82
N MET A 166 -3.84 3.08 -4.60
CA MET A 166 -3.27 4.40 -4.91
C MET A 166 -4.28 5.25 -5.68
N ALA A 167 -4.49 6.47 -5.21
CA ALA A 167 -5.27 7.48 -5.90
C ALA A 167 -4.46 8.75 -6.06
N TYR A 168 -4.69 9.47 -7.15
CA TYR A 168 -4.12 10.79 -7.37
C TYR A 168 -5.22 11.74 -7.86
N LEU A 169 -5.35 12.88 -7.20
CA LEU A 169 -6.27 13.96 -7.54
C LEU A 169 -5.45 15.21 -7.84
N GLN A 170 -5.64 15.77 -9.03
CA GLN A 170 -5.02 17.02 -9.46
C GLN A 170 -6.11 18.03 -9.82
N THR A 171 -5.89 19.28 -9.43
CA THR A 171 -6.81 20.38 -9.66
C THR A 171 -6.06 21.58 -10.22
N GLU A 172 -6.68 22.30 -11.14
CA GLU A 172 -6.22 23.58 -11.66
C GLU A 172 -7.41 24.55 -11.58
N PRO A 173 -7.52 25.30 -10.46
CA PRO A 173 -8.70 26.12 -10.19
C PRO A 173 -8.95 27.23 -11.21
N THR A 174 -7.93 27.74 -11.89
CA THR A 174 -8.05 28.89 -12.82
C THR A 174 -8.94 28.53 -14.00
N THR A 175 -8.70 27.38 -14.62
CA THR A 175 -9.52 26.85 -15.72
C THR A 175 -10.70 26.01 -15.23
N GLY A 176 -10.74 25.66 -13.94
CA GLY A 176 -11.71 24.74 -13.37
C GLY A 176 -11.52 23.32 -13.92
N THR A 177 -10.26 22.89 -14.05
CA THR A 177 -9.89 21.56 -14.52
C THR A 177 -9.62 20.65 -13.33
N TYR A 178 -10.22 19.46 -13.34
CA TYR A 178 -10.08 18.46 -12.28
C TYR A 178 -9.72 17.13 -12.92
N ALA A 179 -8.66 16.49 -12.43
CA ALA A 179 -8.16 15.23 -12.94
C ALA A 179 -8.09 14.21 -11.81
N GLY A 180 -8.84 13.12 -11.96
CA GLY A 180 -8.77 11.96 -11.07
C GLY A 180 -8.10 10.80 -11.76
N PHE A 181 -7.26 10.07 -11.03
CA PHE A 181 -6.44 9.00 -11.57
C PHE A 181 -6.62 7.71 -10.77
N ASN A 182 -6.55 6.57 -11.47
CA ASN A 182 -5.98 5.34 -10.95
C ASN A 182 -4.59 5.18 -11.59
N PRO A 183 -3.51 5.61 -10.91
CA PRO A 183 -2.19 5.71 -11.53
C PRO A 183 -1.46 4.37 -11.65
N LEU A 184 -1.97 3.33 -10.99
CA LEU A 184 -1.42 1.96 -11.01
C LEU A 184 -2.40 1.01 -11.71
N PRO A 185 -1.92 -0.10 -12.30
CA PRO A 185 -2.78 -1.01 -13.05
C PRO A 185 -3.72 -1.84 -12.18
N ASP A 186 -3.56 -1.83 -10.85
CA ASP A 186 -4.40 -2.56 -9.92
C ASP A 186 -5.88 -2.15 -10.04
N PRO A 187 -6.80 -3.11 -10.31
CA PRO A 187 -8.22 -2.79 -10.42
C PRO A 187 -8.80 -2.18 -9.15
N THR A 188 -9.50 -1.05 -9.28
CA THR A 188 -10.08 -0.32 -8.16
C THR A 188 -11.48 0.17 -8.50
N LEU A 189 -12.41 0.14 -7.52
CA LEU A 189 -13.64 0.92 -7.67
C LEU A 189 -13.26 2.41 -7.63
N TRP A 190 -13.94 3.22 -8.43
CA TRP A 190 -13.51 4.60 -8.67
C TRP A 190 -14.69 5.52 -8.97
N ALA A 191 -14.69 6.71 -8.37
CA ALA A 191 -15.65 7.77 -8.60
C ALA A 191 -15.00 9.14 -8.41
N LEU A 192 -15.40 10.11 -9.22
CA LEU A 192 -14.93 11.50 -9.13
C LEU A 192 -16.13 12.44 -9.06
N ASP A 193 -16.10 13.34 -8.09
CA ASP A 193 -17.04 14.44 -7.93
C ASP A 193 -16.26 15.75 -8.11
N VAL A 194 -16.80 16.68 -8.92
CA VAL A 194 -16.14 17.96 -9.18
C VAL A 194 -17.13 19.11 -9.03
N PRO A 195 -16.65 20.36 -8.81
CA PRO A 195 -17.52 21.52 -8.69
C PRO A 195 -18.49 21.70 -9.86
N GLY A 196 -19.67 22.25 -9.55
CA GLY A 196 -20.78 22.37 -10.51
C GLY A 196 -21.71 21.14 -10.55
N GLY A 197 -21.57 20.22 -9.59
CA GLY A 197 -22.44 19.04 -9.46
C GLY A 197 -22.14 17.94 -10.49
N VAL A 198 -21.04 18.05 -11.22
CA VAL A 198 -20.63 17.04 -12.20
C VAL A 198 -20.00 15.85 -11.49
N ARG A 199 -20.46 14.66 -11.87
CA ARG A 199 -20.07 13.40 -11.23
C ARG A 199 -19.69 12.39 -12.30
N VAL A 200 -18.52 11.78 -12.15
CA VAL A 200 -18.06 10.67 -12.99
C VAL A 200 -18.11 9.39 -12.18
N ARG A 201 -18.77 8.37 -12.72
CA ARG A 201 -18.91 7.05 -12.09
C ARG A 201 -18.47 5.96 -13.05
N ALA A 202 -17.68 5.00 -12.57
CA ALA A 202 -17.43 3.77 -13.30
C ALA A 202 -18.54 2.75 -13.02
N ASP A 203 -18.93 1.96 -14.01
CA ASP A 203 -19.87 0.84 -13.87
C ASP A 203 -19.19 -0.46 -13.37
N GLY A 204 -18.01 -0.35 -12.76
CA GLY A 204 -17.17 -1.46 -12.33
C GLY A 204 -15.80 -0.97 -11.88
N ARG A 205 -14.85 -1.90 -11.75
CA ARG A 205 -13.46 -1.58 -11.40
C ARG A 205 -12.70 -1.03 -12.60
N VAL A 206 -11.93 0.03 -12.39
CA VAL A 206 -11.09 0.62 -13.44
C VAL A 206 -9.66 0.10 -13.30
N GLY A 207 -8.99 -0.20 -14.41
CA GLY A 207 -7.53 -0.39 -14.47
C GLY A 207 -6.79 0.95 -14.45
N LEU A 208 -5.73 1.09 -15.23
CA LEU A 208 -5.06 2.39 -15.41
C LEU A 208 -6.08 3.40 -15.95
N LEU A 209 -6.26 4.50 -15.23
CA LEU A 209 -7.23 5.52 -15.58
C LEU A 209 -6.67 6.92 -15.32
N ARG A 210 -6.87 7.80 -16.29
CA ARG A 210 -6.85 9.26 -16.12
C ARG A 210 -8.17 9.81 -16.66
N CYS A 211 -8.95 10.44 -15.80
CA CYS A 211 -10.17 11.14 -16.19
C CYS A 211 -10.04 12.62 -15.81
N ILE A 212 -10.09 13.50 -16.81
CA ILE A 212 -10.01 14.95 -16.66
C ILE A 212 -11.37 15.53 -17.03
N VAL A 213 -11.92 16.38 -16.17
CA VAL A 213 -13.20 17.05 -16.37
C VAL A 213 -12.99 18.55 -16.27
N ARG A 214 -13.55 19.28 -17.23
CA ARG A 214 -13.70 20.74 -17.17
C ARG A 214 -15.19 21.09 -17.29
N PRO A 215 -15.92 21.17 -16.16
CA PRO A 215 -17.38 21.27 -16.14
C PRO A 215 -17.93 22.45 -16.95
N LYS A 216 -17.32 23.64 -16.80
CA LYS A 216 -17.78 24.87 -17.46
C LYS A 216 -17.72 24.81 -18.99
N GLU A 217 -16.78 24.07 -19.55
CA GLU A 217 -16.62 23.91 -21.00
C GLU A 217 -17.28 22.63 -21.53
N GLY A 218 -17.86 21.78 -20.66
CA GLY A 218 -18.39 20.47 -21.07
C GLY A 218 -17.31 19.59 -21.71
N LYS A 219 -16.07 19.63 -21.23
CA LYS A 219 -14.96 18.83 -21.78
C LYS A 219 -14.55 17.70 -20.84
N VAL A 220 -14.34 16.52 -21.42
CA VAL A 220 -13.86 15.34 -20.69
C VAL A 220 -12.74 14.66 -21.49
N TRP A 221 -11.63 14.36 -20.82
CA TRP A 221 -10.56 13.53 -21.39
C TRP A 221 -10.44 12.24 -20.58
N VAL A 222 -10.36 11.11 -21.26
CA VAL A 222 -10.22 9.79 -20.64
C VAL A 222 -9.07 9.06 -21.29
N ASN A 223 -8.10 8.64 -20.50
CA ASN A 223 -7.12 7.62 -20.88
C ASN A 223 -7.35 6.40 -20.02
N TYR A 224 -7.58 5.25 -20.66
CA TYR A 224 -7.92 4.02 -19.98
C TYR A 224 -7.19 2.83 -20.59
N GLY A 225 -6.65 1.98 -19.72
CA GLY A 225 -5.97 0.75 -20.09
C GLY A 225 -6.12 -0.33 -19.03
N VAL A 226 -6.27 -1.57 -19.48
CA VAL A 226 -6.36 -2.77 -18.65
C VAL A 226 -5.42 -3.81 -19.25
N LYS A 227 -4.76 -4.61 -18.42
CA LYS A 227 -3.97 -5.74 -18.92
C LYS A 227 -4.91 -6.90 -19.26
N ASP A 228 -4.59 -7.68 -20.28
CA ASP A 228 -5.47 -8.77 -20.74
C ASP A 228 -5.83 -9.76 -19.60
N GLU A 229 -4.90 -10.03 -18.68
CA GLU A 229 -5.11 -10.95 -17.57
C GLU A 229 -6.03 -10.38 -16.47
N GLN A 230 -6.35 -9.08 -16.51
CA GLN A 230 -7.23 -8.40 -15.58
C GLN A 230 -8.67 -8.32 -16.08
N ASN A 231 -8.95 -8.79 -17.30
CA ASN A 231 -10.25 -8.65 -17.93
C ASN A 231 -11.29 -9.61 -17.32
N THR A 232 -11.83 -9.22 -16.17
CA THR A 232 -12.89 -9.94 -15.45
C THR A 232 -14.25 -9.29 -15.69
N SER A 233 -15.34 -9.98 -15.33
CA SER A 233 -16.71 -9.46 -15.46
C SER A 233 -16.99 -8.22 -14.61
N ASP A 234 -16.20 -7.94 -13.58
CA ASP A 234 -16.35 -6.76 -12.70
C ASP A 234 -15.58 -5.52 -13.21
N MET A 235 -14.73 -5.66 -14.23
CA MET A 235 -14.06 -4.51 -14.84
C MET A 235 -15.08 -3.56 -15.47
N ALA A 236 -14.80 -2.26 -15.39
CA ALA A 236 -15.63 -1.20 -15.91
C ALA A 236 -15.70 -1.30 -17.44
N THR A 237 -16.93 -1.27 -17.94
CA THR A 237 -17.24 -1.24 -19.36
C THR A 237 -17.47 0.18 -19.86
N ALA A 238 -17.80 1.12 -18.95
CA ALA A 238 -18.04 2.53 -19.25
C ALA A 238 -17.77 3.46 -18.05
N LEU A 239 -17.50 4.72 -18.35
CA LEU A 239 -17.67 5.83 -17.40
C LEU A 239 -18.96 6.58 -17.72
N LEU A 240 -19.69 6.98 -16.68
CA LEU A 240 -20.91 7.77 -16.78
C LEU A 240 -20.66 9.16 -16.21
N VAL A 241 -20.95 10.19 -17.00
CA VAL A 241 -20.82 11.60 -16.61
C VAL A 241 -22.20 12.18 -16.37
N PHE A 242 -22.50 12.53 -15.12
CA PHE A 242 -23.74 13.14 -14.67
C PHE A 242 -23.57 14.64 -14.42
N GLY A 243 -24.69 15.37 -14.38
CA GLY A 243 -24.72 16.78 -13.96
C GLY A 243 -24.28 17.80 -15.03
N LEU A 244 -23.97 17.36 -16.25
CA LEU A 244 -23.78 18.26 -17.38
C LEU A 244 -25.12 18.56 -18.05
N LYS A 245 -25.32 19.83 -18.43
CA LYS A 245 -26.52 20.30 -19.12
C LYS A 245 -26.62 19.77 -20.55
N ASP A 246 -25.50 19.78 -21.25
CA ASP A 246 -25.36 19.40 -22.65
C ASP A 246 -24.35 18.26 -22.78
N ALA A 247 -24.37 17.56 -23.93
CA ALA A 247 -23.45 16.45 -24.18
C ALA A 247 -21.99 16.95 -24.15
N PRO A 248 -21.09 16.31 -23.37
CA PRO A 248 -19.71 16.73 -23.33
C PRO A 248 -19.00 16.42 -24.64
N THR A 249 -17.99 17.23 -24.96
CA THR A 249 -16.93 16.82 -25.89
C THR A 249 -15.98 15.89 -25.15
N VAL A 250 -15.71 14.73 -25.75
CA VAL A 250 -14.92 13.68 -25.11
C VAL A 250 -13.73 13.31 -25.99
N GLU A 251 -12.55 13.25 -25.40
CA GLU A 251 -11.38 12.59 -25.99
C GLU A 251 -11.10 11.30 -25.21
N LEU A 252 -11.14 10.16 -25.89
CA LEU A 252 -10.88 8.84 -25.33
C LEU A 252 -9.62 8.26 -25.96
N ASN A 253 -8.60 8.01 -25.15
CA ASN A 253 -7.31 7.45 -25.59
C ASN A 253 -6.67 8.23 -26.76
N GLY A 254 -6.79 9.56 -26.76
CA GLY A 254 -6.24 10.44 -27.79
C GLY A 254 -7.13 10.62 -29.03
N ALA A 255 -8.30 9.95 -29.09
CA ALA A 255 -9.24 10.08 -30.19
C ALA A 255 -10.53 10.80 -29.74
N ALA A 256 -11.06 11.67 -30.61
CA ALA A 256 -12.35 12.30 -30.36
C ALA A 256 -13.48 11.27 -30.37
N LEU A 257 -14.29 11.25 -29.31
CA LEU A 257 -15.52 10.48 -29.23
C LEU A 257 -16.68 11.40 -29.61
N ASN A 258 -17.18 11.22 -30.84
CA ASN A 258 -18.29 12.00 -31.36
C ASN A 258 -19.60 11.58 -30.66
N ASN A 259 -20.28 12.55 -30.03
CA ASN A 259 -21.60 12.40 -29.37
C ASN A 259 -21.67 11.25 -28.34
N PRO A 260 -21.14 11.43 -27.12
CA PRO A 260 -21.31 10.44 -26.06
C PRO A 260 -22.81 10.17 -25.82
N ALA A 261 -23.18 8.89 -25.79
CA ALA A 261 -24.58 8.49 -25.73
C ALA A 261 -25.23 8.92 -24.41
N ALA A 262 -26.34 9.65 -24.47
CA ALA A 262 -27.18 9.91 -23.31
C ALA A 262 -27.87 8.61 -22.88
N VAL A 263 -27.81 8.30 -21.58
CA VAL A 263 -28.43 7.13 -20.96
C VAL A 263 -29.14 7.54 -19.68
N THR A 264 -30.20 6.83 -19.33
CA THR A 264 -30.89 7.02 -18.04
C THR A 264 -30.47 5.91 -17.09
N VAL A 265 -29.91 6.28 -15.93
CA VAL A 265 -29.52 5.35 -14.86
C VAL A 265 -30.14 5.83 -13.56
N ASN A 266 -30.92 4.97 -12.91
CA ASN A 266 -31.62 5.27 -11.65
C ASN A 266 -32.46 6.56 -11.70
N GLY A 267 -33.09 6.84 -12.84
CA GLY A 267 -33.93 8.04 -13.05
C GLY A 267 -33.15 9.31 -13.38
N GLU A 268 -31.82 9.27 -13.47
CA GLU A 268 -30.98 10.41 -13.81
C GLU A 268 -30.34 10.24 -15.21
N THR A 269 -30.20 11.35 -15.94
CA THR A 269 -29.49 11.37 -17.22
C THR A 269 -27.98 11.41 -17.02
N ALA A 270 -27.25 10.57 -17.75
CA ALA A 270 -25.79 10.57 -17.82
C ALA A 270 -25.32 10.46 -19.27
N TYR A 271 -24.10 10.92 -19.53
CA TYR A 271 -23.40 10.69 -20.79
C TYR A 271 -22.43 9.52 -20.63
N ARG A 272 -22.60 8.48 -21.43
CA ARG A 272 -21.80 7.24 -21.38
C ARG A 272 -20.56 7.37 -22.27
N ILE A 273 -19.39 7.18 -21.65
CA ILE A 273 -18.09 7.06 -22.32
C ILE A 273 -17.71 5.57 -22.34
N PRO A 274 -17.67 4.89 -23.51
CA PRO A 274 -17.36 3.47 -23.59
C PRO A 274 -15.88 3.22 -23.29
N LEU A 275 -15.57 2.31 -22.37
CA LEU A 275 -14.19 1.91 -22.06
C LEU A 275 -13.75 0.65 -22.83
N ILE A 276 -14.72 -0.11 -23.35
CA ILE A 276 -14.52 -1.29 -24.19
C ILE A 276 -15.41 -1.22 -25.42
N ALA A 277 -15.15 -2.06 -26.43
CA ALA A 277 -15.90 -2.07 -27.70
C ALA A 277 -17.42 -2.32 -27.52
N LYS A 278 -17.81 -3.10 -26.51
CA LYS A 278 -19.21 -3.45 -26.23
C LYS A 278 -19.55 -3.13 -24.76
N PRO A 279 -19.80 -1.86 -24.43
CA PRO A 279 -20.14 -1.47 -23.06
C PRO A 279 -21.51 -2.02 -22.64
N ALA A 280 -21.71 -2.19 -21.34
CA ALA A 280 -23.02 -2.51 -20.78
C ALA A 280 -24.06 -1.45 -21.17
N SER A 281 -25.32 -1.88 -21.28
CA SER A 281 -26.44 -1.02 -21.65
C SER A 281 -27.73 -1.45 -20.92
N GLY A 282 -28.75 -0.59 -20.98
CA GLY A 282 -30.07 -0.85 -20.40
C GLY A 282 -30.00 -1.25 -18.93
N LYS A 283 -30.75 -2.30 -18.57
CA LYS A 283 -30.84 -2.81 -17.19
C LYS A 283 -29.48 -3.24 -16.63
N ALA A 284 -28.67 -3.93 -17.43
CA ALA A 284 -27.35 -4.41 -17.00
C ALA A 284 -26.42 -3.25 -16.62
N LEU A 285 -26.45 -2.14 -17.37
CA LEU A 285 -25.70 -0.94 -17.01
C LEU A 285 -26.15 -0.35 -15.66
N ALA A 286 -27.46 -0.25 -15.44
CA ALA A 286 -28.01 0.30 -14.21
C ALA A 286 -27.64 -0.56 -12.98
N GLU A 287 -27.74 -1.89 -13.09
CA GLU A 287 -27.34 -2.84 -12.04
C GLU A 287 -25.85 -2.72 -11.72
N ARG A 288 -25.01 -2.60 -12.75
CA ARG A 288 -23.56 -2.44 -12.61
C ARG A 288 -23.16 -1.13 -11.91
N VAL A 289 -23.78 -0.01 -12.29
CA VAL A 289 -23.54 1.29 -11.65
C VAL A 289 -24.01 1.29 -10.20
N LEU A 290 -25.20 0.75 -9.93
CA LEU A 290 -25.73 0.65 -8.57
C LEU A 290 -24.81 -0.20 -7.68
N ARG A 291 -24.38 -1.36 -8.18
CA ARG A 291 -23.45 -2.24 -7.48
C ARG A 291 -22.13 -1.53 -7.19
N ALA A 292 -21.45 -1.00 -8.22
CA ALA A 292 -20.16 -0.35 -8.07
C ALA A 292 -20.23 0.82 -7.07
N GLY A 293 -21.28 1.64 -7.14
CA GLY A 293 -21.51 2.74 -6.21
C GLY A 293 -21.79 2.28 -4.77
N THR A 294 -22.63 1.26 -4.60
CA THR A 294 -22.98 0.71 -3.28
C THR A 294 -21.77 0.05 -2.62
N THR A 295 -21.00 -0.73 -3.37
CA THR A 295 -19.77 -1.37 -2.90
C THR A 295 -18.71 -0.33 -2.55
N LEU A 296 -18.53 0.71 -3.38
CA LEU A 296 -17.56 1.77 -3.08
C LEU A 296 -17.93 2.52 -1.80
N ALA A 297 -19.21 2.86 -1.62
CA ALA A 297 -19.71 3.48 -0.39
C ALA A 297 -19.56 2.55 0.82
N ALA A 298 -19.77 1.23 0.65
CA ALA A 298 -19.56 0.26 1.71
C ALA A 298 -18.11 0.21 2.14
N LEU A 299 -17.13 0.10 1.24
CA LEU A 299 -15.70 -0.01 1.56
C LEU A 299 -15.12 1.14 2.41
N HIS A 300 -15.82 2.27 2.48
CA HIS A 300 -15.44 3.42 3.29
C HIS A 300 -16.05 3.41 4.69
N ARG A 301 -16.95 2.46 4.97
CA ARG A 301 -17.42 2.20 6.33
C ARG A 301 -16.41 1.32 7.09
N PRO A 302 -16.06 1.65 8.35
CA PRO A 302 -15.11 0.87 9.13
C PRO A 302 -15.40 -0.64 9.16
N GLU A 303 -16.68 -1.02 9.24
CA GLU A 303 -17.16 -2.40 9.31
C GLU A 303 -17.04 -3.19 7.99
N SER A 304 -16.76 -2.50 6.88
CA SER A 304 -16.70 -3.08 5.53
C SER A 304 -15.28 -3.09 4.94
N ARG A 305 -14.26 -2.75 5.74
CA ARG A 305 -12.86 -2.88 5.34
C ARG A 305 -12.57 -4.35 4.98
N PRO A 306 -11.77 -4.62 3.91
CA PRO A 306 -11.39 -5.99 3.58
C PRO A 306 -10.70 -6.64 4.78
N GLN A 307 -11.35 -7.67 5.34
CA GLN A 307 -10.78 -8.47 6.41
C GLN A 307 -10.13 -9.71 5.83
N TYR A 308 -8.88 -9.94 6.19
CA TYR A 308 -8.10 -11.09 5.76
C TYR A 308 -8.09 -12.15 6.85
N VAL A 309 -8.08 -13.42 6.45
CA VAL A 309 -7.91 -14.54 7.36
C VAL A 309 -6.53 -14.45 8.00
N ARG A 310 -6.49 -14.42 9.33
CA ARG A 310 -5.29 -14.27 10.16
C ARG A 310 -4.97 -15.52 10.96
N ASP A 311 -5.94 -16.39 11.22
CA ASP A 311 -5.70 -17.58 12.01
C ASP A 311 -5.18 -18.73 11.14
N TRP A 312 -3.86 -18.87 11.10
CA TRP A 312 -3.16 -19.88 10.32
C TRP A 312 -2.23 -20.69 11.19
N TYR A 313 -2.10 -21.98 10.89
CA TYR A 313 -0.87 -22.71 11.15
C TYR A 313 0.07 -22.52 9.96
N VAL A 314 1.35 -22.29 10.22
CA VAL A 314 2.37 -22.23 9.17
C VAL A 314 3.46 -23.27 9.40
N ALA A 315 3.96 -23.88 8.32
CA ALA A 315 5.09 -24.80 8.35
C ALA A 315 6.11 -24.40 7.29
N GLY A 316 7.36 -24.28 7.72
CA GLY A 316 8.48 -23.82 6.90
C GLY A 316 9.71 -23.55 7.78
N SER A 317 10.85 -23.24 7.21
CA SER A 317 11.08 -23.02 5.76
C SER A 317 11.49 -24.32 5.06
N PHE A 318 11.01 -24.51 3.84
CA PHE A 318 11.44 -25.58 2.93
C PHE A 318 12.32 -25.01 1.82
N PRO A 319 13.33 -25.75 1.34
CA PRO A 319 14.22 -25.24 0.31
C PRO A 319 13.43 -25.04 -0.99
N ARG A 320 13.69 -23.94 -1.71
CA ARG A 320 13.06 -23.72 -3.01
C ARG A 320 13.62 -24.68 -4.05
N ARG A 321 12.96 -25.83 -4.20
CA ARG A 321 13.28 -26.88 -5.18
C ARG A 321 12.26 -26.97 -6.32
N ASP A 322 11.24 -26.12 -6.30
CA ASP A 322 10.18 -26.12 -7.32
C ASP A 322 10.72 -25.74 -8.70
N GLU A 323 10.22 -26.43 -9.72
CA GLU A 323 10.44 -26.12 -11.13
C GLU A 323 9.10 -25.63 -11.72
N PRO A 324 8.63 -24.42 -11.37
CA PRO A 324 7.28 -23.98 -11.68
C PRO A 324 6.98 -23.89 -13.17
N TRP A 325 8.00 -23.56 -13.98
CA TRP A 325 7.92 -23.53 -15.46
C TRP A 325 7.63 -24.90 -16.08
N LYS A 326 7.87 -25.98 -15.32
CA LYS A 326 7.57 -27.36 -15.70
C LYS A 326 6.36 -27.93 -14.93
N ASN A 327 5.61 -27.07 -14.22
CA ASN A 327 4.48 -27.45 -13.37
C ASN A 327 4.83 -28.56 -12.35
N LYS A 328 6.06 -28.54 -11.84
CA LYS A 328 6.58 -29.56 -10.93
C LYS A 328 6.82 -28.97 -9.55
N LEU A 329 6.01 -29.40 -8.60
CA LEU A 329 6.11 -29.06 -7.19
C LEU A 329 6.87 -30.15 -6.45
N THR A 330 7.79 -29.74 -5.57
CA THR A 330 8.44 -30.68 -4.66
C THR A 330 7.50 -30.98 -3.50
N ASP A 331 7.17 -32.25 -3.28
CA ASP A 331 6.39 -32.68 -2.12
C ASP A 331 7.25 -32.64 -0.85
N PHE A 332 6.90 -31.74 0.07
CA PHE A 332 7.56 -31.63 1.37
C PHE A 332 6.80 -32.33 2.51
N GLY A 333 5.63 -32.91 2.22
CA GLY A 333 4.77 -33.59 3.21
C GLY A 333 3.47 -32.85 3.57
N PRO A 334 3.44 -31.52 3.80
CA PRO A 334 2.22 -30.79 4.21
C PRO A 334 0.99 -30.99 3.30
N GLU A 335 1.19 -31.35 2.03
CA GLU A 335 0.10 -31.60 1.07
C GLU A 335 -0.69 -32.88 1.36
N LYS A 336 -0.15 -33.79 2.18
CA LYS A 336 -0.76 -35.09 2.51
C LYS A 336 -1.81 -35.01 3.63
N GLY A 337 -1.93 -33.86 4.28
CA GLY A 337 -2.86 -33.64 5.38
C GLY A 337 -2.26 -32.82 6.51
N PHE A 338 -3.13 -32.21 7.30
CA PHE A 338 -2.74 -31.43 8.47
C PHE A 338 -2.69 -32.32 9.72
N ASP A 339 -1.51 -32.41 10.32
CA ASP A 339 -1.29 -32.91 11.68
C ASP A 339 -0.38 -31.91 12.39
N GLN A 340 -0.89 -31.24 13.42
CA GLN A 340 -0.16 -30.21 14.17
C GLN A 340 1.15 -30.72 14.78
N ASN A 341 1.25 -32.03 15.04
CA ASN A 341 2.42 -32.65 15.67
C ASN A 341 3.42 -33.20 14.64
N ALA A 342 3.06 -33.19 13.36
CA ALA A 342 3.94 -33.67 12.29
C ALA A 342 5.23 -32.86 12.24
N THR A 343 6.33 -33.56 11.95
CA THR A 343 7.65 -32.96 11.74
C THR A 343 8.07 -33.25 10.30
N TYR A 344 8.57 -32.22 9.61
CA TYR A 344 8.99 -32.30 8.22
C TYR A 344 10.47 -31.93 8.09
N ALA A 345 11.12 -32.42 7.03
CA ALA A 345 12.48 -32.04 6.65
C ALA A 345 12.45 -30.66 5.98
N GLY A 346 12.63 -29.61 6.78
CA GLY A 346 12.86 -28.24 6.31
C GLY A 346 14.36 -27.98 6.12
N PHE A 347 14.74 -26.70 6.05
CA PHE A 347 16.14 -26.32 5.94
C PHE A 347 16.50 -25.08 6.74
N ASP A 348 17.80 -24.92 6.96
CA ASP A 348 18.44 -23.72 7.46
C ASP A 348 19.68 -23.36 6.61
N ARG A 349 20.32 -22.23 6.89
CA ARG A 349 21.61 -21.85 6.29
C ARG A 349 22.68 -21.64 7.35
N VAL A 350 23.74 -22.44 7.27
CA VAL A 350 24.94 -22.31 8.12
C VAL A 350 26.13 -22.05 7.19
N ASP A 351 26.84 -20.94 7.41
CA ASP A 351 27.96 -20.48 6.56
C ASP A 351 27.62 -20.46 5.06
N GLY A 352 26.40 -20.04 4.73
CA GLY A 352 25.90 -19.96 3.36
C GLY A 352 25.51 -21.31 2.72
N LYS A 353 25.67 -22.43 3.42
CA LYS A 353 25.29 -23.76 2.96
C LYS A 353 23.94 -24.18 3.54
N GLU A 354 23.11 -24.81 2.71
CA GLU A 354 21.85 -25.37 3.17
C GLU A 354 22.09 -26.62 4.03
N VAL A 355 21.43 -26.68 5.18
CA VAL A 355 21.43 -27.84 6.08
C VAL A 355 20.00 -28.24 6.38
N GLU A 356 19.73 -29.53 6.55
CA GLU A 356 18.39 -29.98 6.93
C GLU A 356 18.06 -29.52 8.37
N LYS A 357 16.81 -29.08 8.56
CA LYS A 357 16.30 -28.69 9.88
C LYS A 357 14.86 -29.17 10.03
N PRO A 358 14.52 -29.89 11.12
CA PRO A 358 13.14 -30.28 11.36
C PRO A 358 12.26 -29.05 11.56
N VAL A 359 11.13 -29.01 10.85
CA VAL A 359 10.12 -27.94 10.96
C VAL A 359 8.76 -28.52 11.30
N ARG A 360 7.95 -27.76 12.04
CA ARG A 360 6.62 -28.15 12.50
C ARG A 360 5.62 -27.05 12.23
N TRP A 361 4.34 -27.39 12.28
CA TRP A 361 3.27 -26.41 12.24
C TRP A 361 3.31 -25.50 13.47
N THR A 362 3.21 -24.20 13.24
CA THR A 362 3.13 -23.19 14.30
C THR A 362 1.91 -22.31 14.06
N ARG A 363 1.00 -22.21 15.03
CA ARG A 363 -0.13 -21.28 14.95
C ARG A 363 0.37 -19.85 15.08
N ILE A 364 -0.01 -18.98 14.16
CA ILE A 364 0.50 -17.60 14.13
C ILE A 364 -0.25 -16.69 15.09
N LEU A 365 -1.53 -16.97 15.35
CA LEU A 365 -2.31 -16.24 16.34
C LEU A 365 -2.18 -16.87 17.72
N LYS A 366 -2.13 -15.99 18.72
CA LYS A 366 -2.29 -16.34 20.12
C LYS A 366 -3.78 -16.53 20.45
N PRO A 367 -4.12 -17.36 21.45
CA PRO A 367 -5.51 -17.49 21.93
C PRO A 367 -6.14 -16.12 22.23
N GLY A 368 -7.40 -15.94 21.81
CA GLY A 368 -8.16 -14.70 22.00
C GLY A 368 -7.96 -13.61 20.94
N GLN A 369 -7.08 -13.80 19.95
CA GLN A 369 -6.95 -12.89 18.82
C GLN A 369 -8.00 -13.18 17.74
N PRO A 370 -8.56 -12.15 17.06
CA PRO A 370 -9.58 -12.35 16.04
C PRO A 370 -9.00 -13.09 14.83
N ALA A 371 -9.76 -14.05 14.30
CA ALA A 371 -9.36 -14.83 13.13
C ALA A 371 -9.36 -14.02 11.82
N LEU A 372 -9.97 -12.84 11.84
CA LEU A 372 -10.01 -11.87 10.75
C LEU A 372 -9.31 -10.58 11.19
N GLY A 373 -8.62 -9.93 10.28
CA GLY A 373 -7.92 -8.67 10.56
C GLY A 373 -7.37 -7.99 9.31
N ASP A 374 -6.70 -6.86 9.51
CA ASP A 374 -6.18 -6.05 8.42
C ASP A 374 -4.83 -6.60 7.88
N GLY A 375 -4.58 -6.34 6.59
CA GLY A 375 -3.28 -6.56 5.95
C GLY A 375 -2.86 -8.03 5.74
N PRO A 376 -1.63 -8.26 5.24
CA PRO A 376 -1.13 -9.58 4.87
C PRO A 376 -0.53 -10.37 6.02
N VAL A 377 -0.48 -11.69 5.89
CA VAL A 377 0.38 -12.54 6.71
C VAL A 377 1.83 -12.33 6.25
N LEU A 378 2.66 -11.73 7.10
CA LEU A 378 4.07 -11.40 6.82
C LEU A 378 4.98 -12.58 7.16
N MET A 379 5.10 -13.54 6.24
CA MET A 379 5.90 -14.77 6.39
C MET A 379 7.37 -14.47 6.70
N GLU A 380 7.92 -13.38 6.15
CA GLU A 380 9.29 -12.93 6.43
C GLU A 380 9.59 -12.68 7.92
N ARG A 381 8.54 -12.38 8.72
CA ARG A 381 8.63 -12.18 10.18
C ARG A 381 8.37 -13.45 10.98
N LEU A 382 7.80 -14.47 10.35
CA LEU A 382 7.36 -15.70 11.01
C LEU A 382 8.38 -16.83 10.91
N MET A 383 9.28 -16.79 9.93
CA MET A 383 10.24 -17.87 9.70
C MET A 383 11.57 -17.42 9.11
N GLN A 384 12.58 -18.26 9.33
CA GLN A 384 13.89 -18.20 8.70
C GLN A 384 14.26 -19.61 8.22
N PRO A 385 15.03 -19.75 7.13
CA PRO A 385 15.41 -18.71 6.16
C PRO A 385 14.23 -18.19 5.34
N ASN A 386 14.10 -16.87 5.16
CA ASN A 386 12.97 -16.27 4.43
C ASN A 386 13.23 -15.95 2.94
N LYS A 387 14.44 -16.24 2.43
CA LYS A 387 14.83 -16.08 1.02
C LYS A 387 15.06 -17.43 0.36
N GLY A 388 14.63 -17.61 -0.88
CA GLY A 388 14.78 -18.89 -1.59
C GLY A 388 14.09 -20.04 -0.86
N ALA A 389 12.90 -19.76 -0.32
CA ALA A 389 12.18 -20.64 0.59
C ALA A 389 10.74 -20.86 0.13
N VAL A 390 10.17 -21.99 0.53
CA VAL A 390 8.77 -22.36 0.40
C VAL A 390 8.19 -22.57 1.79
N ALA A 391 6.92 -22.22 1.98
CA ALA A 391 6.19 -22.52 3.20
C ALA A 391 4.75 -22.86 2.88
N TYR A 392 4.12 -23.50 3.85
CA TYR A 392 2.71 -23.82 3.82
C TYR A 392 1.98 -23.07 4.92
N ALA A 393 0.74 -22.68 4.62
CA ALA A 393 -0.19 -22.10 5.57
C ALA A 393 -1.49 -22.90 5.55
N TYR A 394 -1.98 -23.32 6.70
CA TYR A 394 -3.20 -24.11 6.83
C TYR A 394 -4.23 -23.39 7.72
N THR A 395 -5.47 -23.31 7.27
CA THR A 395 -6.60 -22.77 8.03
C THR A 395 -7.90 -23.53 7.75
N LYS A 396 -8.95 -23.18 8.48
CA LYS A 396 -10.30 -23.72 8.33
C LYS A 396 -11.30 -22.60 8.07
N ILE A 397 -12.33 -22.91 7.29
CA ILE A 397 -13.52 -22.10 7.10
C ILE A 397 -14.74 -22.98 7.40
N THR A 398 -15.48 -22.66 8.44
CA THR A 398 -16.75 -23.34 8.76
C THR A 398 -17.90 -22.57 8.13
N SER A 399 -18.73 -23.25 7.34
CA SER A 399 -19.90 -22.66 6.68
C SER A 399 -21.19 -23.28 7.18
N ASP A 400 -22.19 -22.47 7.54
CA ASP A 400 -23.50 -22.95 8.01
C ASP A 400 -24.33 -23.65 6.91
N ARG A 401 -24.01 -23.38 5.64
CA ARG A 401 -24.66 -23.91 4.44
C ARG A 401 -23.67 -24.19 3.32
N LYS A 402 -24.11 -24.96 2.31
CA LYS A 402 -23.38 -25.06 1.05
C LYS A 402 -23.54 -23.74 0.28
N ARG A 403 -22.44 -23.12 -0.16
CA ARG A 403 -22.50 -21.84 -0.89
C ARG A 403 -21.29 -21.64 -1.80
N ALA A 404 -21.50 -20.93 -2.91
CA ALA A 404 -20.42 -20.40 -3.73
C ALA A 404 -19.89 -19.10 -3.10
N VAL A 405 -18.57 -18.95 -3.09
CA VAL A 405 -17.86 -17.74 -2.65
C VAL A 405 -16.65 -17.52 -3.55
N THR A 406 -16.08 -16.33 -3.53
CA THR A 406 -14.82 -16.02 -4.19
C THR A 406 -13.72 -15.85 -3.15
N LEU A 407 -12.64 -16.61 -3.31
CA LEU A 407 -11.41 -16.43 -2.57
C LEU A 407 -10.58 -15.36 -3.27
N TYR A 408 -10.37 -14.22 -2.62
CA TYR A 408 -9.42 -13.21 -3.08
C TYR A 408 -8.09 -13.42 -2.39
N THR A 409 -7.03 -13.41 -3.18
CA THR A 409 -5.68 -13.65 -2.70
C THR A 409 -4.68 -12.77 -3.43
N GLY A 410 -3.46 -12.79 -2.93
CA GLY A 410 -2.33 -12.09 -3.48
C GLY A 410 -1.13 -12.43 -2.61
N GLY A 411 0.06 -12.31 -3.17
CA GLY A 411 1.24 -12.77 -2.46
C GLY A 411 2.46 -12.69 -3.33
N ASP A 412 3.59 -12.80 -2.66
CA ASP A 412 4.87 -12.76 -3.31
C ASP A 412 5.04 -14.00 -4.19
N GLN A 413 5.35 -13.73 -5.45
CA GLN A 413 5.73 -14.71 -6.44
C GLN A 413 4.69 -15.82 -6.75
N GLY A 414 4.93 -17.04 -6.26
CA GLY A 414 4.19 -18.24 -6.64
C GLY A 414 3.29 -18.72 -5.51
N MET A 415 2.08 -19.14 -5.86
CA MET A 415 1.09 -19.62 -4.91
C MET A 415 0.29 -20.78 -5.47
N VAL A 416 0.02 -21.77 -4.61
CA VAL A 416 -0.88 -22.89 -4.88
C VAL A 416 -1.85 -23.01 -3.71
N ILE A 417 -3.13 -23.24 -4.00
CA ILE A 417 -4.18 -23.32 -2.99
C ILE A 417 -5.00 -24.58 -3.20
N TRP A 418 -5.24 -25.29 -2.11
CA TRP A 418 -6.12 -26.44 -2.05
C TRP A 418 -7.29 -26.17 -1.10
N LEU A 419 -8.49 -26.57 -1.53
CA LEU A 419 -9.70 -26.60 -0.71
C LEU A 419 -10.10 -28.05 -0.50
N ASN A 420 -10.21 -28.48 0.76
CA ASN A 420 -10.55 -29.86 1.11
C ASN A 420 -9.66 -30.92 0.43
N GLY A 421 -8.38 -30.59 0.20
CA GLY A 421 -7.41 -31.45 -0.49
C GLY A 421 -7.42 -31.35 -2.02
N GLU A 422 -8.39 -30.66 -2.62
CA GLU A 422 -8.46 -30.44 -4.06
C GLU A 422 -7.78 -29.12 -4.45
N LYS A 423 -6.87 -29.15 -5.44
CA LYS A 423 -6.17 -27.95 -5.91
C LYS A 423 -7.15 -27.05 -6.68
N ILE A 424 -7.42 -25.87 -6.13
CA ILE A 424 -8.34 -24.88 -6.74
C ILE A 424 -7.59 -23.75 -7.46
N PHE A 425 -6.34 -23.48 -7.10
CA PHE A 425 -5.56 -22.38 -7.67
C PHE A 425 -4.08 -22.73 -7.75
N SER A 426 -3.42 -22.29 -8.82
CA SER A 426 -1.98 -22.41 -8.99
C SER A 426 -1.49 -21.33 -9.94
N LYS A 427 -0.62 -20.43 -9.47
CA LYS A 427 -0.05 -19.38 -10.29
C LYS A 427 1.39 -19.13 -9.89
N TYR A 428 2.26 -19.03 -10.89
CA TYR A 428 3.65 -18.67 -10.74
C TYR A 428 3.93 -17.41 -11.53
N VAL A 429 4.23 -16.33 -10.81
CA VAL A 429 4.53 -15.02 -11.38
C VAL A 429 5.66 -14.40 -10.57
N PHE A 430 6.38 -13.43 -11.15
CA PHE A 430 7.35 -12.64 -10.40
C PHE A 430 6.75 -11.27 -10.08
N ARG A 431 6.35 -11.06 -8.82
CA ARG A 431 5.75 -9.81 -8.33
C ARG A 431 5.85 -9.73 -6.79
N ALA A 432 5.71 -8.52 -6.26
CA ALA A 432 5.47 -8.30 -4.84
C ALA A 432 4.02 -8.67 -4.46
N GLY A 433 3.82 -9.09 -3.22
CA GLY A 433 2.51 -9.34 -2.65
C GLY A 433 1.70 -8.06 -2.52
N ALA A 434 0.48 -8.06 -3.04
CA ALA A 434 -0.52 -7.00 -2.84
C ALA A 434 -1.91 -7.64 -2.67
N PRO A 435 -2.87 -6.96 -2.03
CA PRO A 435 -4.21 -7.52 -1.85
C PRO A 435 -4.93 -7.72 -3.19
N ASP A 436 -5.75 -8.77 -3.26
CA ASP A 436 -6.69 -9.06 -4.35
C ASP A 436 -6.07 -9.07 -5.75
N GLN A 437 -4.81 -9.49 -5.87
CA GLN A 437 -4.12 -9.63 -7.15
C GLN A 437 -4.67 -10.81 -7.98
N ASP A 438 -5.17 -11.85 -7.30
CA ASP A 438 -5.82 -13.00 -7.93
C ASP A 438 -7.12 -13.35 -7.19
N SER A 439 -7.99 -14.08 -7.87
CA SER A 439 -9.23 -14.59 -7.30
C SER A 439 -9.59 -15.95 -7.88
N VAL A 440 -10.26 -16.79 -7.09
CA VAL A 440 -10.82 -18.05 -7.55
C VAL A 440 -12.19 -18.28 -6.91
N THR A 441 -13.19 -18.64 -7.73
CA THR A 441 -14.50 -19.07 -7.22
C THR A 441 -14.38 -20.47 -6.63
N MET A 442 -14.90 -20.66 -5.42
CA MET A 442 -14.89 -21.93 -4.72
C MET A 442 -16.26 -22.23 -4.11
N THR A 443 -16.59 -23.50 -3.95
CA THR A 443 -17.84 -23.93 -3.29
C THR A 443 -17.51 -24.49 -1.91
N LEU A 444 -17.99 -23.82 -0.87
CA LEU A 444 -17.90 -24.32 0.50
C LEU A 444 -19.02 -25.35 0.73
N LYS A 445 -18.68 -26.49 1.35
CA LYS A 445 -19.69 -27.41 1.90
C LYS A 445 -20.19 -26.88 3.24
N LYS A 446 -21.40 -27.31 3.65
CA LYS A 446 -21.85 -27.11 5.03
C LYS A 446 -20.89 -27.81 5.99
N GLY A 447 -20.55 -27.15 7.09
CA GLY A 447 -19.55 -27.58 8.07
C GLY A 447 -18.14 -27.09 7.73
N GLU A 448 -17.14 -27.81 8.21
CA GLU A 448 -15.72 -27.44 8.09
C GLU A 448 -15.21 -27.63 6.65
N ASN A 449 -14.50 -26.62 6.15
CA ASN A 449 -13.72 -26.65 4.92
C ASN A 449 -12.27 -26.33 5.24
N THR A 450 -11.32 -27.10 4.70
CA THR A 450 -9.89 -26.88 4.95
C THR A 450 -9.26 -26.12 3.80
N LEU A 451 -8.42 -25.14 4.11
CA LEU A 451 -7.61 -24.41 3.13
C LEU A 451 -6.14 -24.64 3.42
N LEU A 452 -5.42 -25.12 2.41
CA LEU A 452 -3.96 -25.20 2.41
C LEU A 452 -3.44 -24.24 1.35
N LEU A 453 -2.54 -23.35 1.75
CA LEU A 453 -1.77 -22.47 0.89
C LEU A 453 -0.33 -22.98 0.84
N ARG A 454 0.27 -23.03 -0.34
CA ARG A 454 1.72 -23.08 -0.54
C ARG A 454 2.14 -21.74 -1.11
N THR A 455 3.12 -21.10 -0.48
CA THR A 455 3.69 -19.83 -0.92
C THR A 455 5.21 -19.95 -0.99
N GLN A 456 5.84 -19.17 -1.87
CA GLN A 456 7.30 -19.17 -2.01
C GLN A 456 7.84 -17.75 -2.10
N CYS A 457 9.05 -17.55 -1.58
CA CYS A 457 9.83 -16.33 -1.77
C CYS A 457 11.19 -16.66 -2.37
N ALA A 458 11.58 -15.94 -3.43
CA ALA A 458 12.90 -16.08 -4.03
C ALA A 458 13.93 -15.10 -3.45
N TRP A 459 13.56 -13.83 -3.23
CA TRP A 459 14.53 -12.76 -2.92
C TRP A 459 14.12 -11.91 -1.73
N GLU A 460 13.16 -10.99 -1.87
CA GLU A 460 12.76 -10.03 -0.85
C GLU A 460 11.24 -9.88 -0.80
N GLY A 461 10.72 -9.55 0.37
CA GLY A 461 9.29 -9.55 0.65
C GLY A 461 8.75 -10.97 0.69
N TRP A 462 8.14 -11.37 1.80
CA TRP A 462 7.36 -12.61 1.82
C TRP A 462 6.09 -12.47 2.62
N SER A 463 4.99 -12.42 1.88
CA SER A 463 3.67 -12.20 2.40
C SER A 463 2.59 -12.86 1.55
N PHE A 464 1.43 -13.10 2.15
CA PHE A 464 0.22 -13.44 1.41
C PHE A 464 -1.03 -12.81 2.03
N TYR A 465 -2.04 -12.63 1.19
CA TYR A 465 -3.36 -12.15 1.50
C TYR A 465 -4.37 -13.28 1.21
N CYS A 466 -5.37 -13.42 2.08
CA CYS A 466 -6.44 -14.39 1.87
C CYS A 466 -7.71 -13.83 2.51
N ARG A 467 -8.76 -13.61 1.70
CA ARG A 467 -10.08 -13.21 2.20
C ARG A 467 -11.19 -13.84 1.37
N VAL A 468 -12.36 -13.99 1.99
CA VAL A 468 -13.56 -14.53 1.34
C VAL A 468 -14.56 -13.39 1.10
N ALA A 469 -15.06 -13.34 -0.13
CA ALA A 469 -16.01 -12.33 -0.57
C ALA A 469 -16.91 -12.87 -1.69
N ASP A 470 -17.89 -12.07 -2.12
CA ASP A 470 -18.65 -12.36 -3.34
C ASP A 470 -17.81 -12.11 -4.61
N GLU A 471 -18.35 -12.40 -5.79
CA GLU A 471 -17.68 -12.16 -7.07
C GLU A 471 -17.32 -10.69 -7.36
N TYR A 472 -17.76 -9.75 -6.53
CA TYR A 472 -17.49 -8.32 -6.64
C TYR A 472 -16.55 -7.78 -5.55
N GLY A 473 -16.17 -8.65 -4.61
CA GLY A 473 -15.21 -8.36 -3.56
C GLY A 473 -15.82 -7.82 -2.27
N LEU A 474 -17.14 -7.87 -2.10
CA LEU A 474 -17.79 -7.58 -0.82
C LEU A 474 -17.54 -8.72 0.18
N PRO A 475 -17.04 -8.44 1.38
CA PRO A 475 -16.79 -9.47 2.39
C PRO A 475 -18.04 -10.32 2.66
N ILE A 476 -17.85 -11.64 2.69
CA ILE A 476 -18.87 -12.58 3.16
C ILE A 476 -18.41 -13.11 4.51
N THR A 477 -19.11 -12.73 5.58
CA THR A 477 -18.86 -13.22 6.95
C THR A 477 -20.09 -13.89 7.56
N GLU A 478 -21.29 -13.56 7.09
CA GLU A 478 -22.53 -14.16 7.56
C GLU A 478 -22.56 -15.67 7.31
N GLY A 479 -22.74 -16.45 8.37
CA GLY A 479 -22.73 -17.91 8.33
C GLY A 479 -21.34 -18.54 8.14
N LEU A 480 -20.26 -17.74 8.21
CA LEU A 480 -18.87 -18.21 8.11
C LEU A 480 -18.09 -17.94 9.40
N THR A 481 -17.37 -18.95 9.87
CA THR A 481 -16.35 -18.83 10.93
C THR A 481 -14.98 -19.20 10.36
N PHE A 482 -13.93 -18.50 10.78
CA PHE A 482 -12.57 -18.67 10.25
C PHE A 482 -11.61 -19.14 11.36
N GLY A 483 -10.66 -19.99 11.01
CA GLY A 483 -9.58 -20.40 11.93
C GLY A 483 -9.93 -21.56 12.85
N PHE A 484 -9.32 -21.54 14.04
CA PHE A 484 -9.29 -22.64 15.01
C PHE A 484 -9.73 -22.19 16.43
N GLY A 485 -10.40 -21.06 16.56
CA GLY A 485 -11.02 -20.59 17.80
C GLY A 485 -12.54 -20.77 17.78
N GLU A 486 -13.15 -20.93 18.96
CA GLU A 486 -14.61 -20.89 19.16
C GLU A 486 -15.20 -19.51 18.89
#